data_AF-X1ET61-F1
#
_entry.id   AF-X1ET61-F1
#
_cell.length_a   1.000
_cell.length_b   1.000
_cell.length_c   1.000
_cell.angle_alpha   90.00
_cell.angle_beta   90.00
_cell.angle_gamma   90.00
#
_symmetry.space_group_name_H-M   'P 1'
#
loop_
_entity.id
_entity.type
_entity.pdbx_description
1 polymer ?
#
loop_
_entity_poly.entity_id
_entity_poly.type
_entity_poly.pdbx_seq_one_letter_code
_entity_poly.pdbx_strand_id
1 'polypeptide(L)'
;MINKKLRLLRANKKKMAEKIIKLELGGKKDLAAMKRKCSGVERRIKNQLAKRLPLPKKVNLLDRIKEEKIVRLSDEKKLFFDWLKMNAIWVKREIIEIVKPYYRDLRDVNKFVKSILKSRTYVRRKEDMLYIEFPFQSSNKRHEALNLLCNYLNDHGEIDLGLDYNRLIFGIREKD
;
A
#
# COMPACT_ATOMS: atom_id res chain seq x y z
N MET A 1 -2.51 20.08 7.29
CA MET A 1 -2.35 20.95 6.09
C MET A 1 -2.47 22.46 6.36
N ILE A 2 -3.40 22.93 7.21
CA ILE A 2 -3.67 24.36 7.44
C ILE A 2 -2.44 25.13 7.98
N ASN A 3 -1.68 24.55 8.93
CA ASN A 3 -0.48 25.19 9.49
C ASN A 3 0.65 25.40 8.46
N LYS A 4 0.85 24.48 7.51
CA LYS A 4 1.85 24.61 6.44
C LYS A 4 1.47 25.76 5.49
N LYS A 5 0.18 25.89 5.15
CA LYS A 5 -0.34 27.01 4.33
C LYS A 5 -0.21 28.36 5.06
N LEU A 6 -0.54 28.43 6.35
CA LEU A 6 -0.35 29.64 7.18
C LEU A 6 1.11 30.09 7.23
N ARG A 7 2.07 29.16 7.36
CA ARG A 7 3.51 29.46 7.36
C ARG A 7 3.96 30.09 6.04
N LEU A 8 3.52 29.53 4.91
CA LEU A 8 3.83 30.06 3.57
C LEU A 8 3.22 31.45 3.35
N LEU A 9 1.96 31.66 3.76
CA LEU A 9 1.31 32.97 3.64
C LEU A 9 1.99 34.05 4.50
N ARG A 10 2.45 33.71 5.71
CA ARG A 10 3.21 34.62 6.58
C ARG A 10 4.58 34.97 6.00
N ALA A 11 5.29 33.98 5.45
CA ALA A 11 6.57 34.22 4.77
C ALA A 11 6.40 35.12 3.54
N ASN A 12 5.34 34.89 2.75
CA ASN A 12 5.01 35.75 1.62
C ASN A 12 4.65 37.17 2.06
N LYS A 13 3.88 37.33 3.14
CA LYS A 13 3.59 38.66 3.72
C LYS A 13 4.88 39.38 4.10
N LYS A 14 5.82 38.71 4.76
CA LYS A 14 7.11 39.30 5.17
C LYS A 14 7.93 39.78 3.97
N LYS A 15 8.08 38.92 2.94
CA LYS A 15 8.76 39.29 1.67
C LYS A 15 8.08 40.45 0.95
N MET A 16 6.75 40.54 1.00
CA MET A 16 6.00 41.64 0.36
C MET A 16 6.15 42.93 1.15
N ALA A 17 6.20 42.88 2.48
CA ALA A 17 6.46 44.04 3.34
C ALA A 17 7.87 44.60 3.11
N GLU A 18 8.89 43.75 3.03
CA GLU A 18 10.27 44.14 2.70
C GLU A 18 10.37 44.81 1.32
N LYS A 19 9.61 44.31 0.33
CA LYS A 19 9.52 44.94 -1.00
C LYS A 19 8.78 46.28 -0.98
N ILE A 20 7.74 46.43 -0.16
CA ILE A 20 7.01 47.69 -0.01
C ILE A 20 7.94 48.76 0.61
N ILE A 21 8.71 48.42 1.64
CA ILE A 21 9.68 49.35 2.27
C ILE A 21 10.73 49.81 1.24
N LYS A 22 11.27 48.89 0.42
CA LYS A 22 12.23 49.24 -0.64
C LYS A 22 11.62 50.13 -1.73
N LEU A 23 10.35 49.91 -2.09
CA LEU A 23 9.63 50.72 -3.09
C LEU A 23 9.19 52.08 -2.53
N GLU A 24 9.02 52.21 -1.21
CA GLU A 24 8.73 53.50 -0.55
C GLU A 24 9.93 54.45 -0.59
N LEU A 25 11.16 53.91 -0.66
CA LEU A 25 12.41 54.67 -0.76
C LEU A 25 12.82 55.05 -2.20
N GLY A 26 12.25 54.42 -3.25
CA GLY A 26 12.77 54.48 -4.63
C GLY A 26 11.91 55.15 -5.72
N GLY A 27 10.78 55.77 -5.39
CA GLY A 27 9.91 56.44 -6.38
C GLY A 27 8.92 55.52 -7.10
N LYS A 28 7.66 55.95 -7.23
CA LYS A 28 6.47 55.08 -7.27
C LYS A 28 5.78 55.00 -8.64
N LYS A 29 5.62 53.78 -9.16
CA LYS A 29 4.44 53.35 -9.97
C LYS A 29 3.77 52.07 -9.43
N ASP A 30 4.52 51.16 -8.80
CA ASP A 30 3.99 49.84 -8.38
C ASP A 30 3.56 49.70 -6.91
N LEU A 31 3.69 50.78 -6.12
CA LEU A 31 3.48 50.71 -4.68
C LEU A 31 2.03 50.41 -4.28
N ALA A 32 1.08 51.01 -4.98
CA ALA A 32 -0.35 50.80 -4.76
C ALA A 32 -0.76 49.36 -5.12
N ALA A 33 -0.24 48.82 -6.22
CA ALA A 33 -0.47 47.44 -6.63
C ALA A 33 0.08 46.45 -5.61
N MET A 34 1.26 46.74 -5.04
CA MET A 34 1.89 45.87 -4.05
C MET A 34 1.19 45.91 -2.68
N LYS A 35 0.69 47.08 -2.25
CA LYS A 35 -0.17 47.22 -1.06
C LYS A 35 -1.48 46.42 -1.19
N ARG A 36 -2.13 46.45 -2.37
CA ARG A 36 -3.32 45.62 -2.66
C ARG A 36 -3.03 44.12 -2.61
N LYS A 37 -1.87 43.69 -3.13
CA LYS A 37 -1.45 42.29 -3.04
C LYS A 37 -1.19 41.87 -1.57
N CYS A 38 -0.63 42.75 -0.76
CA CYS A 38 -0.38 42.50 0.66
C CYS A 38 -1.70 42.35 1.45
N SER A 39 -2.68 43.24 1.25
CA SER A 39 -4.00 43.14 1.89
C SER A 39 -4.77 41.88 1.47
N GLY A 40 -4.62 41.44 0.22
CA GLY A 40 -5.15 40.15 -0.24
C GLY A 40 -4.56 38.94 0.50
N VAL A 41 -3.26 38.97 0.80
CA VAL A 41 -2.59 37.93 1.60
C VAL A 41 -3.06 37.97 3.06
N GLU A 42 -3.25 39.16 3.64
CA GLU A 42 -3.79 39.32 4.99
C GLU A 42 -5.21 38.75 5.13
N ARG A 43 -6.09 39.02 4.15
CA ARG A 43 -7.44 38.44 4.12
C ARG A 43 -7.40 36.92 4.06
N ARG A 44 -6.48 36.34 3.28
CA ARG A 44 -6.28 34.87 3.24
C ARG A 44 -5.78 34.31 4.56
N ILE A 45 -4.88 35.01 5.25
CA ILE A 45 -4.40 34.63 6.58
C ILE A 45 -5.55 34.68 7.59
N LYS A 46 -6.37 35.75 7.59
CA LYS A 46 -7.52 35.91 8.49
C LYS A 46 -8.54 34.78 8.28
N ASN A 47 -8.85 34.45 7.03
CA ASN A 47 -9.75 33.34 6.70
C ASN A 47 -9.18 31.98 7.16
N GLN A 48 -7.87 31.74 7.04
CA GLN A 48 -7.26 30.50 7.53
C GLN A 48 -7.18 30.42 9.06
N LEU A 49 -7.02 31.56 9.74
CA LEU A 49 -7.11 31.64 11.21
C LEU A 49 -8.52 31.36 11.70
N ALA A 50 -9.53 31.96 11.05
CA ALA A 50 -10.94 31.70 11.36
C ALA A 50 -11.32 30.23 11.18
N LYS A 51 -10.76 29.54 10.18
CA LYS A 51 -10.93 28.08 10.01
C LYS A 51 -10.15 27.23 11.01
N ARG A 52 -9.09 27.77 11.61
CA ARG A 52 -8.26 27.05 12.59
C ARG A 52 -8.81 27.16 14.01
N LEU A 53 -9.37 28.32 14.38
CA LEU A 53 -9.94 28.59 15.70
C LEU A 53 -10.96 27.55 16.19
N PRO A 54 -11.93 27.07 15.38
CA PRO A 54 -12.90 26.08 15.82
C PRO A 54 -12.36 24.65 15.85
N LEU A 55 -11.13 24.41 15.34
CA LEU A 55 -10.56 23.06 15.31
C LEU A 55 -9.83 22.77 16.63
N PRO A 56 -10.11 21.63 17.29
CA PRO A 56 -9.41 21.24 18.51
C PRO A 56 -7.90 21.10 18.25
N LYS A 57 -7.10 21.66 19.16
CA LYS A 57 -5.62 21.67 19.05
C LYS A 57 -5.01 20.27 19.15
N LYS A 58 -5.67 19.39 19.89
CA LYS A 58 -5.38 17.95 20.01
C LYS A 58 -6.73 17.23 20.00
N VAL A 59 -6.82 16.16 19.22
CA VAL A 59 -7.96 15.23 19.27
C VAL A 59 -7.43 14.00 19.99
N ASN A 60 -8.09 13.61 21.08
CA ASN A 60 -7.75 12.36 21.75
C ASN A 60 -8.30 11.20 20.92
N LEU A 61 -7.40 10.34 20.45
CA LEU A 61 -7.77 9.20 19.61
C LEU A 61 -8.70 8.23 20.34
N LEU A 62 -8.53 8.09 21.66
CA LEU A 62 -9.35 7.18 22.47
C LEU A 62 -10.82 7.61 22.52
N ASP A 63 -11.07 8.93 22.61
CA ASP A 63 -12.44 9.45 22.65
C ASP A 63 -13.13 9.30 21.29
N ARG A 64 -12.38 9.50 20.19
CA ARG A 64 -12.89 9.19 18.84
C ARG A 64 -13.18 7.72 18.60
N ILE A 65 -12.31 6.82 19.07
CA ILE A 65 -12.52 5.37 18.95
C ILE A 65 -13.81 4.97 19.69
N LYS A 66 -14.07 5.58 20.86
CA LYS A 66 -15.31 5.38 21.61
C LYS A 66 -16.53 5.97 20.89
N GLU A 67 -16.45 7.21 20.40
CA GLU A 67 -17.53 7.89 19.65
C GLU A 67 -17.89 7.17 18.35
N GLU A 68 -16.89 6.72 17.58
CA GLU A 68 -17.04 6.04 16.29
C GLU A 68 -17.30 4.52 16.46
N LYS A 69 -17.41 4.01 17.70
CA LYS A 69 -17.57 2.58 18.04
C LYS A 69 -16.58 1.68 17.29
N ILE A 70 -15.33 2.11 17.17
CA ILE A 70 -14.30 1.34 16.47
C ILE A 70 -14.00 0.10 17.32
N VAL A 71 -14.42 -1.07 16.82
CA VAL A 71 -14.15 -2.37 17.44
C VAL A 71 -12.66 -2.64 17.31
N ARG A 72 -11.94 -2.50 18.42
CA ARG A 72 -10.53 -2.92 18.52
C ARG A 72 -10.52 -4.45 18.53
N LEU A 73 -9.76 -5.07 17.62
CA LEU A 73 -9.53 -6.52 17.70
C LEU A 73 -8.95 -6.85 19.08
N SER A 74 -9.43 -7.94 19.69
CA SER A 74 -8.79 -8.51 20.87
C SER A 74 -7.32 -8.81 20.56
N ASP A 75 -6.46 -8.68 21.55
CA ASP A 75 -5.01 -8.81 21.37
C ASP A 75 -4.63 -10.20 20.81
N GLU A 76 -5.37 -11.25 21.19
CA GLU A 76 -5.23 -12.60 20.63
C GLU A 76 -5.53 -12.66 19.14
N LYS A 77 -6.65 -12.08 18.70
CA LYS A 77 -7.00 -12.05 17.27
C LYS A 77 -5.98 -11.25 16.49
N LYS A 78 -5.48 -10.14 17.07
CA LYS A 78 -4.42 -9.35 16.45
C LYS A 78 -3.15 -10.18 16.27
N LEU A 79 -2.72 -10.91 17.30
CA LEU A 79 -1.54 -11.79 17.23
C LEU A 79 -1.69 -12.82 16.12
N PHE A 80 -2.86 -13.47 16.03
CA PHE A 80 -3.16 -14.42 14.96
C PHE A 80 -3.07 -13.79 13.57
N PHE A 81 -3.67 -12.61 13.36
CA PHE A 81 -3.59 -11.93 12.07
C PHE A 81 -2.18 -11.48 11.71
N ASP A 82 -1.40 -11.02 12.68
CA ASP A 82 -0.01 -10.62 12.44
C ASP A 82 0.85 -11.85 12.11
N TRP A 83 0.64 -12.98 12.78
CA TRP A 83 1.25 -14.25 12.42
C TRP A 83 0.88 -14.69 11.00
N LEU A 84 -0.40 -14.65 10.61
CA LEU A 84 -0.83 -14.96 9.24
C LEU A 84 -0.16 -14.06 8.19
N LYS A 85 -0.07 -12.75 8.46
CA LYS A 85 0.60 -11.81 7.55
C LYS A 85 2.07 -12.15 7.38
N MET A 86 2.76 -12.46 8.48
CA MET A 86 4.17 -12.82 8.43
C MET A 86 4.36 -14.08 7.60
N ASN A 87 3.60 -15.14 7.85
CA ASN A 87 3.66 -16.37 7.05
C ASN A 87 3.38 -16.11 5.56
N ALA A 88 2.36 -15.31 5.23
CA ALA A 88 2.08 -14.94 3.85
C ALA A 88 3.24 -14.18 3.17
N ILE A 89 3.96 -13.33 3.92
CA ILE A 89 5.16 -12.64 3.43
C ILE A 89 6.29 -13.63 3.18
N TRP A 90 6.53 -14.56 4.11
CA TRP A 90 7.56 -15.60 3.98
C TRP A 90 7.30 -16.52 2.79
N VAL A 91 6.10 -17.11 2.71
CA VAL A 91 5.68 -17.98 1.60
C VAL A 91 5.83 -17.26 0.26
N LYS A 92 5.39 -16.01 0.16
CA LYS A 92 5.54 -15.24 -1.08
C LYS A 92 7.01 -15.05 -1.45
N ARG A 93 7.88 -14.77 -0.48
CA ARG A 93 9.32 -14.57 -0.72
C ARG A 93 9.99 -15.86 -1.20
N GLU A 94 9.61 -16.99 -0.60
CA GLU A 94 10.10 -18.30 -0.98
C GLU A 94 9.69 -18.68 -2.41
N ILE A 95 8.40 -18.52 -2.75
CA ILE A 95 7.91 -18.70 -4.12
C ILE A 95 8.71 -17.82 -5.10
N ILE A 96 8.98 -16.55 -4.75
CA ILE A 96 9.78 -15.65 -5.58
C ILE A 96 11.17 -16.22 -5.84
N GLU A 97 11.88 -16.70 -4.82
CA GLU A 97 13.23 -17.26 -4.99
C GLU A 97 13.22 -18.54 -5.83
N ILE A 98 12.20 -19.39 -5.69
CA ILE A 98 12.05 -20.61 -6.51
C ILE A 98 11.91 -20.25 -7.99
N VAL A 99 11.05 -19.29 -8.34
CA VAL A 99 10.75 -18.98 -9.74
C VAL A 99 11.70 -17.96 -10.37
N LYS A 100 12.52 -17.28 -9.56
CA LYS A 100 13.48 -16.24 -9.97
C LYS A 100 14.43 -16.64 -11.09
N PRO A 101 14.98 -17.87 -11.17
CA PRO A 101 15.91 -18.25 -12.23
C PRO A 101 15.37 -18.03 -13.65
N TYR A 102 14.05 -18.10 -13.84
CA TYR A 102 13.42 -17.86 -15.14
C TYR A 102 13.31 -16.39 -15.51
N TYR A 103 13.49 -15.45 -14.59
CA TYR A 103 13.24 -14.01 -14.83
C TYR A 103 14.47 -13.17 -14.54
N ARG A 104 14.74 -12.21 -15.43
CA ARG A 104 15.85 -11.25 -15.26
C ARG A 104 15.53 -10.14 -14.26
N ASP A 105 14.28 -9.72 -14.17
CA ASP A 105 13.83 -8.62 -13.29
C ASP A 105 12.87 -9.13 -12.21
N LEU A 106 13.14 -8.75 -10.96
CA LEU A 106 12.30 -8.98 -9.79
C LEU A 106 10.88 -8.41 -9.96
N ARG A 107 10.70 -7.34 -10.74
CA ARG A 107 9.38 -6.78 -11.05
C ARG A 107 8.50 -7.80 -11.77
N ASP A 108 9.06 -8.50 -12.74
CA ASP A 108 8.33 -9.48 -13.54
C ASP A 108 8.05 -10.76 -12.76
N VAL A 109 9.01 -11.20 -11.92
CA VAL A 109 8.77 -12.28 -10.94
C VAL A 109 7.59 -11.94 -10.04
N ASN A 110 7.60 -10.74 -9.45
CA ASN A 110 6.52 -10.30 -8.57
C ASN A 110 5.16 -10.23 -9.27
N LYS A 111 5.12 -9.81 -10.54
CA LYS A 111 3.89 -9.83 -11.34
C LYS A 111 3.41 -11.25 -11.57
N PHE A 112 4.31 -12.17 -11.91
CA PHE A 112 4.01 -13.57 -12.13
C PHE A 112 3.48 -14.26 -10.87
N VAL A 113 4.19 -14.16 -9.74
CA VAL A 113 3.77 -14.73 -8.46
C VAL A 113 2.41 -14.17 -8.02
N LYS A 114 2.19 -12.86 -8.16
CA LYS A 114 0.86 -12.27 -7.90
C LYS A 114 -0.23 -12.82 -8.82
N SER A 115 0.11 -13.12 -10.08
CA SER A 115 -0.84 -13.70 -11.03
C SER A 115 -1.23 -15.12 -10.61
N ILE A 116 -0.26 -15.95 -10.20
CA ILE A 116 -0.52 -17.31 -9.73
C ILE A 116 -1.37 -17.31 -8.46
N LEU A 117 -0.98 -16.53 -7.45
CA LEU A 117 -1.69 -16.47 -6.16
C LEU A 117 -3.13 -15.91 -6.28
N LYS A 118 -3.43 -15.17 -7.35
CA LYS A 118 -4.77 -14.69 -7.67
C LYS A 118 -5.52 -15.58 -8.65
N SER A 119 -4.84 -16.55 -9.25
CA SER A 119 -5.42 -17.40 -10.27
C SER A 119 -6.41 -18.36 -9.63
N ARG A 120 -7.46 -18.73 -10.39
CA ARG A 120 -8.37 -19.77 -9.98
C ARG A 120 -7.68 -21.12 -10.17
N THR A 121 -7.29 -21.73 -9.07
CA THR A 121 -6.78 -23.10 -9.04
C THR A 121 -7.97 -24.07 -8.94
N TYR A 122 -7.83 -25.20 -9.64
CA TYR A 122 -8.80 -26.28 -9.59
C TYR A 122 -8.31 -27.31 -8.58
N VAL A 123 -9.21 -27.77 -7.73
CA VAL A 123 -8.89 -28.74 -6.69
C VAL A 123 -9.79 -29.94 -6.88
N ARG A 124 -9.20 -31.12 -7.02
CA ARG A 124 -9.90 -32.39 -7.20
C ARG A 124 -9.37 -33.40 -6.20
N ARG A 125 -10.27 -34.00 -5.44
CA ARG A 125 -9.93 -35.13 -4.57
C ARG A 125 -10.05 -36.43 -5.35
N LYS A 126 -9.08 -37.33 -5.17
CA LYS A 126 -9.19 -38.73 -5.59
C LYS A 126 -8.60 -39.57 -4.46
N GLU A 127 -9.44 -40.37 -3.82
CA GLU A 127 -9.06 -41.20 -2.66
C GLU A 127 -8.40 -40.32 -1.57
N ASP A 128 -7.17 -40.65 -1.20
CA ASP A 128 -6.37 -39.99 -0.15
C ASP A 128 -5.44 -38.90 -0.70
N MET A 129 -5.61 -38.53 -1.97
CA MET A 129 -4.80 -37.54 -2.66
C MET A 129 -5.62 -36.34 -3.11
N LEU A 130 -5.04 -35.15 -2.94
CA LEU A 130 -5.61 -33.90 -3.41
C LEU A 130 -4.80 -33.37 -4.59
N TYR A 131 -5.42 -33.34 -5.77
CA TYR A 131 -4.84 -32.77 -6.98
C TYR A 131 -5.19 -31.28 -7.04
N ILE A 132 -4.15 -30.45 -7.16
CA ILE A 132 -4.23 -29.00 -7.25
C ILE A 132 -3.66 -28.59 -8.60
N GLU A 133 -4.52 -28.13 -9.48
CA GLU A 133 -4.15 -27.78 -10.85
C GLU A 133 -4.25 -26.28 -11.07
N PHE A 134 -3.11 -25.67 -11.39
CA PHE A 134 -3.04 -24.27 -11.81
C PHE A 134 -3.54 -24.11 -13.25
N PRO A 135 -4.08 -22.94 -13.61
CA PRO A 135 -4.57 -22.71 -14.96
C PRO A 135 -3.42 -22.71 -15.98
N PHE A 136 -3.76 -23.14 -17.20
CA PHE A 136 -2.86 -23.17 -18.35
C PHE A 136 -2.15 -21.81 -18.54
N GLN A 137 -0.86 -21.88 -18.87
CA GLN A 137 -0.02 -20.71 -19.16
C GLN A 137 0.35 -20.70 -20.64
N SER A 138 -0.09 -19.67 -21.36
CA SER A 138 0.21 -19.52 -22.80
C SER A 138 1.67 -19.16 -23.10
N SER A 139 2.38 -18.58 -22.15
CA SER A 139 3.79 -18.22 -22.30
C SER A 139 4.67 -19.38 -21.82
N ASN A 140 5.57 -19.86 -22.68
CA ASN A 140 6.49 -20.96 -22.34
C ASN A 140 7.27 -20.68 -21.05
N LYS A 141 7.82 -19.47 -20.93
CA LYS A 141 8.51 -19.00 -19.73
C LYS A 141 7.67 -19.13 -18.44
N ARG A 142 6.39 -18.76 -18.52
CA ARG A 142 5.47 -18.83 -17.36
C ARG A 142 5.11 -20.27 -17.04
N HIS A 143 4.96 -21.10 -18.07
CA HIS A 143 4.70 -22.51 -17.94
C HIS A 143 5.87 -23.20 -17.23
N GLU A 144 7.12 -23.01 -17.71
CA GLU A 144 8.32 -23.59 -17.10
C GLU A 144 8.52 -23.12 -15.65
N ALA A 145 8.36 -21.83 -15.38
CA ALA A 145 8.48 -21.30 -14.02
C ALA A 145 7.43 -21.87 -13.06
N LEU A 146 6.21 -22.07 -13.54
CA LEU A 146 5.14 -22.68 -12.76
C LEU A 146 5.37 -24.19 -12.59
N ASN A 147 5.95 -24.85 -13.59
CA ASN A 147 6.27 -26.27 -13.53
C ASN A 147 7.36 -26.53 -12.49
N LEU A 148 8.40 -25.68 -12.45
CA LEU A 148 9.42 -25.74 -11.39
C LEU A 148 8.78 -25.60 -10.00
N LEU A 149 7.85 -24.66 -9.83
CA LEU A 149 7.13 -24.48 -8.57
C LEU A 149 6.31 -25.72 -8.21
N CYS A 150 5.60 -26.33 -9.16
CA CYS A 150 4.82 -27.54 -8.91
C CYS A 150 5.72 -28.71 -8.51
N ASN A 151 6.85 -28.90 -9.19
CA ASN A 151 7.82 -29.94 -8.85
C ASN A 151 8.37 -29.75 -7.43
N TYR A 152 8.78 -28.53 -7.10
CA TYR A 152 9.24 -28.20 -5.75
C TYR A 152 8.19 -28.53 -4.68
N LEU A 153 6.92 -28.18 -4.91
CA LEU A 153 5.86 -28.48 -3.95
C LEU A 153 5.55 -29.98 -3.84
N ASN A 154 5.66 -30.72 -4.94
CA ASN A 154 5.44 -32.16 -4.97
C ASN A 154 6.53 -32.95 -4.25
N ASP A 155 7.76 -32.44 -4.24
CA ASP A 155 8.89 -33.04 -3.52
C ASP A 155 8.73 -32.96 -2.00
N HIS A 156 7.98 -31.95 -1.51
CA HIS A 156 7.63 -31.77 -0.11
C HIS A 156 6.27 -32.41 0.27
N GLY A 157 5.80 -33.37 -0.54
CA GLY A 157 4.40 -33.79 -0.65
C GLY A 157 3.75 -34.51 0.53
N GLU A 158 4.46 -34.81 1.62
CA GLU A 158 3.87 -35.34 2.85
C GLU A 158 3.61 -34.20 3.82
N ILE A 159 2.35 -33.80 3.93
CA ILE A 159 1.92 -32.79 4.90
C ILE A 159 0.87 -33.43 5.78
N ASP A 160 1.22 -33.69 7.04
CA ASP A 160 0.24 -34.05 8.06
C ASP A 160 -0.56 -32.79 8.42
N LEU A 161 -1.72 -32.65 7.78
CA LEU A 161 -2.67 -31.57 8.04
C LEU A 161 -3.73 -31.95 9.08
N GLY A 162 -3.67 -33.17 9.65
CA GLY A 162 -4.76 -33.73 10.45
C GLY A 162 -6.05 -33.90 9.64
N LEU A 163 -5.93 -34.16 8.34
CA LEU A 163 -7.03 -34.32 7.38
C LEU A 163 -6.96 -35.72 6.75
N ASP A 164 -8.09 -36.21 6.24
CA ASP A 164 -8.21 -37.55 5.62
C ASP A 164 -7.50 -37.69 4.25
N TYR A 165 -6.51 -36.86 3.97
CA TYR A 165 -5.68 -36.94 2.77
C TYR A 165 -4.23 -36.66 3.14
N ASN A 166 -3.35 -37.54 2.66
CA ASN A 166 -1.95 -37.59 3.12
C ASN A 166 -0.99 -36.96 2.12
N ARG A 167 -1.47 -36.61 0.92
CA ARG A 167 -0.61 -36.10 -0.15
C ARG A 167 -1.29 -35.04 -1.01
N LEU A 168 -0.56 -33.97 -1.28
CA LEU A 168 -0.92 -32.94 -2.26
C LEU A 168 -0.12 -33.17 -3.55
N ILE A 169 -0.80 -33.08 -4.69
CA ILE A 169 -0.17 -33.18 -6.02
C ILE A 169 -0.50 -31.91 -6.79
N PHE A 170 0.54 -31.14 -7.12
CA PHE A 170 0.48 -29.89 -7.85
C PHE A 170 0.78 -30.11 -9.34
N GLY A 171 0.02 -29.47 -10.21
CA GLY A 171 0.21 -29.53 -11.65
C GLY A 171 -0.34 -28.31 -12.39
N ILE A 172 -0.16 -28.31 -13.71
CA ILE A 172 -0.67 -27.27 -14.61
C ILE A 172 -1.67 -27.93 -15.55
N ARG A 173 -2.85 -27.33 -15.73
CA ARG A 173 -3.82 -27.82 -16.72
C ARG A 173 -3.26 -27.71 -18.13
N GLU A 174 -3.62 -28.71 -18.93
CA GLU A 174 -3.44 -28.66 -20.38
C GLU A 174 -4.36 -27.59 -21.01
N LYS A 175 -4.03 -27.21 -22.24
CA LYS A 175 -4.82 -26.24 -22.99
C LYS A 175 -6.09 -26.93 -23.48
N ASP A 176 -7.24 -26.50 -22.97
CA ASP A 176 -8.55 -26.86 -23.51
C ASP A 176 -8.71 -26.39 -24.98
#